data_AF-A0A1E4LFF2-F1
#
_entry.id   AF-A0A1E4LFF2-F1
#
_cell.length_a   1.000
_cell.length_b   1.000
_cell.length_c   1.000
_cell.angle_alpha   90.00
_cell.angle_beta   90.00
_cell.angle_gamma   90.00
#
_symmetry.space_group_name_H-M   'P 1'
#
loop_
_entity.id
_entity.type
_entity.pdbx_description
1 polymer ?
#
loop_
_entity_poly.entity_id
_entity_poly.type
_entity_poly.pdbx_seq_one_letter_code
_entity_poly.pdbx_strand_id
1 'polypeptide(L)'
;MLSALLFCSGCTASTGDGLLALPKLPGEYVMLQKKLDEIEAMGAKLVTADSGPNRQAVQLIDLDGNGDEEAVSFFHHTNGRYTAHVFARTEKGYEERASFGTEASSLRAVNYPVCDVSGKLAIAMSWGVDDAGSYGMTVFDAAAEGMTELLDVQYSGLIIADIDGDTVDEISIVTRDGRLRFPYVCLSG
;
A
#
# COMPACT_ATOMS: atom_id res chain seq x y z
N MET A 1 1.73 64.21 -38.72
CA MET A 1 2.05 62.79 -38.49
C MET A 1 3.32 62.73 -37.65
N LEU A 2 3.18 62.45 -36.35
CA LEU A 2 4.24 62.33 -35.32
C LEU A 2 5.02 61.01 -35.53
N SER A 3 6.36 60.97 -35.59
CA SER A 3 7.34 60.77 -34.48
C SER A 3 6.96 59.63 -33.50
N ALA A 4 7.83 58.73 -33.01
CA ALA A 4 9.29 58.68 -32.92
C ALA A 4 9.77 57.25 -32.53
N LEU A 5 11.10 57.12 -32.46
CA LEU A 5 11.95 55.95 -32.18
C LEU A 5 11.82 55.33 -30.77
N LEU A 6 12.32 54.08 -30.70
CA LEU A 6 12.81 53.27 -29.58
C LEU A 6 13.08 53.97 -28.23
N PHE A 7 12.70 53.30 -27.14
CA PHE A 7 13.58 53.09 -25.97
C PHE A 7 13.27 51.77 -25.27
N CYS A 8 14.30 50.92 -25.13
CA CYS A 8 14.34 49.82 -24.17
C CYS A 8 14.40 50.40 -22.76
N SER A 9 13.61 49.84 -21.83
CA SER A 9 13.79 50.06 -20.39
C SER A 9 13.43 48.76 -19.68
N GLY A 10 14.38 48.27 -18.88
CA GLY A 10 14.48 46.88 -18.45
C GLY A 10 13.34 46.40 -17.57
N CYS A 11 12.97 45.14 -17.78
CA CYS A 11 12.31 44.35 -16.75
C CYS A 11 13.28 44.22 -15.58
N THR A 12 12.91 44.82 -14.45
CA THR A 12 13.53 44.58 -13.16
C THR A 12 13.45 43.09 -12.87
N ALA A 13 14.58 42.39 -12.88
CA ALA A 13 14.70 41.10 -12.23
C ALA A 13 14.49 41.35 -10.73
N SER A 14 13.26 41.18 -10.26
CA SER A 14 13.02 40.95 -8.85
C SER A 14 13.66 39.60 -8.54
N THR A 15 14.78 39.63 -7.84
CA THR A 15 15.37 38.49 -7.16
C THR A 15 14.33 37.96 -6.17
N GLY A 16 13.50 37.05 -6.67
CA GLY A 16 12.58 36.27 -5.84
C GLY A 16 13.34 35.21 -5.08
N ASP A 17 14.04 35.63 -4.02
CA ASP A 17 14.62 34.77 -2.97
C ASP A 17 13.52 34.09 -2.13
N GLY A 18 12.53 33.50 -2.80
CA GLY A 18 11.40 32.81 -2.18
C GLY A 18 10.93 31.56 -2.95
N LEU A 19 11.56 31.24 -4.09
CA LEU A 19 11.18 30.11 -4.95
C LEU A 19 11.82 28.76 -4.58
N LEU A 20 12.58 28.71 -3.48
CA LEU A 20 13.21 27.48 -2.97
C LEU A 20 12.78 27.14 -1.54
N ALA A 21 11.55 27.50 -1.14
CA ALA A 21 10.96 26.80 -0.01
C ALA A 21 10.62 25.38 -0.48
N LEU A 22 11.45 24.40 -0.09
CA LEU A 22 11.08 23.00 -0.19
C LEU A 22 9.67 22.86 0.41
N PRO A 23 8.70 22.26 -0.29
CA PRO A 23 7.39 21.98 0.29
C PRO A 23 7.61 21.23 1.59
N LYS A 24 7.21 21.83 2.71
CA LYS A 24 7.16 21.08 3.97
C LYS A 24 6.07 20.05 3.78
N LEU A 25 6.45 18.77 3.82
CA LEU A 25 5.48 17.69 3.98
C LEU A 25 4.58 18.05 5.18
N PRO A 26 3.25 17.87 5.07
CA PRO A 26 2.35 18.14 6.19
C PRO A 26 2.88 17.44 7.46
N GLY A 27 2.71 18.04 8.64
CA GLY A 27 3.37 17.56 9.87
C GLY A 27 3.10 16.08 10.18
N GLU A 28 1.95 15.56 9.76
CA GLU A 28 1.57 14.16 9.90
C GLU A 28 2.45 13.21 9.06
N TYR A 29 2.86 13.63 7.85
CA TYR A 29 3.79 12.87 7.02
C TYR A 29 5.20 12.83 7.61
N VAL A 30 5.60 13.89 8.33
CA VAL A 30 6.86 13.89 9.09
C VAL A 30 6.82 12.85 10.21
N MET A 31 5.67 12.72 10.89
CA MET A 31 5.49 11.71 11.94
C MET A 31 5.47 10.30 11.36
N LEU A 32 4.78 10.07 10.24
CA LEU A 32 4.82 8.80 9.52
C LEU A 32 6.25 8.46 9.10
N GLN A 33 6.97 9.40 8.47
CA GLN A 33 8.35 9.20 8.04
C GLN A 33 9.24 8.78 9.20
N LYS A 34 9.10 9.42 10.37
CA LYS A 34 9.86 9.04 11.56
C LYS A 34 9.62 7.57 11.97
N LYS A 35 8.38 7.09 11.89
CA LYS A 35 8.06 5.67 12.19
C LYS A 35 8.70 4.72 11.17
N LEU A 36 8.69 5.09 9.90
CA LEU A 36 9.37 4.32 8.85
C LEU A 36 10.89 4.28 9.09
N ASP A 37 11.50 5.42 9.42
CA ASP A 37 12.93 5.53 9.73
C ASP A 37 13.33 4.67 10.94
N GLU A 38 12.46 4.59 11.96
CA GLU A 38 12.65 3.72 13.13
C GLU A 38 12.71 2.23 12.73
N ILE A 39 11.89 1.80 11.76
CA ILE A 39 11.91 0.44 11.22
C ILE A 39 13.16 0.19 10.37
N GLU A 40 13.55 1.15 9.53
CA GLU A 40 14.77 1.03 8.73
C GLU A 40 16.04 0.98 9.59
N ALA A 41 16.07 1.73 10.70
CA ALA A 41 17.16 1.69 11.68
C ALA A 41 17.34 0.32 12.34
N MET A 42 16.31 -0.52 12.35
CA MET A 42 16.37 -1.92 12.82
C MET A 42 16.93 -2.89 11.75
N GLY A 43 17.41 -2.39 10.62
CA GLY A 43 17.99 -3.20 9.54
C GLY A 43 16.95 -3.71 8.54
N ALA A 44 15.81 -3.03 8.46
CA ALA A 44 14.82 -3.22 7.42
C ALA A 44 15.10 -2.26 6.25
N LYS A 45 14.63 -2.62 5.05
CA LYS A 45 14.61 -1.73 3.89
C LYS A 45 13.19 -1.62 3.39
N LEU A 46 12.73 -0.41 3.11
CA LEU A 46 11.45 -0.20 2.47
C LEU A 46 11.45 -0.84 1.06
N VAL A 47 10.40 -1.57 0.71
CA VAL A 47 10.28 -2.31 -0.56
C VAL A 47 8.95 -2.06 -1.25
N THR A 48 8.94 -2.26 -2.56
CA THR A 48 7.76 -2.19 -3.42
C THR A 48 7.34 -3.59 -3.85
N ALA A 49 6.06 -3.80 -4.13
CA ALA A 49 5.63 -5.02 -4.79
C ALA A 49 6.16 -5.10 -6.23
N ASP A 50 6.53 -6.30 -6.67
CA ASP A 50 7.10 -6.53 -8.02
C ASP A 50 6.08 -6.25 -9.14
N SER A 51 4.78 -6.43 -8.87
CA SER A 51 3.70 -6.42 -9.85
C SER A 51 2.37 -5.96 -9.24
N GLY A 52 1.33 -5.89 -10.06
CA GLY A 52 0.01 -5.44 -9.65
C GLY A 52 -0.16 -3.92 -9.67
N PRO A 53 -1.36 -3.43 -9.27
CA PRO A 53 -1.67 -2.00 -9.29
C PRO A 53 -1.01 -1.24 -8.13
N ASN A 54 -0.88 -1.87 -6.96
CA ASN A 54 -0.41 -1.21 -5.74
C ASN A 54 1.07 -1.49 -5.49
N ARG A 55 1.93 -0.74 -6.19
CA ARG A 55 3.40 -0.93 -6.15
C ARG A 55 4.14 0.12 -5.33
N GLN A 56 3.46 1.08 -4.74
CA GLN A 56 4.12 2.09 -3.90
C GLN A 56 4.58 1.42 -2.60
N ALA A 57 5.72 1.85 -2.08
CA ALA A 57 6.31 1.25 -0.89
C ALA A 57 5.56 1.66 0.41
N VAL A 58 4.90 2.82 0.35
CA VAL A 58 3.91 3.30 1.31
C VAL A 58 2.64 3.59 0.50
N GLN A 59 1.51 3.08 0.95
CA GLN A 59 0.22 3.15 0.28
C GLN A 59 -0.76 3.80 1.24
N LEU A 60 -1.34 4.94 0.84
CA LEU A 60 -2.40 5.59 1.61
C LEU A 60 -3.73 5.07 1.08
N ILE A 61 -4.50 4.44 1.95
CA ILE A 61 -5.76 3.82 1.59
C ILE A 61 -6.70 3.78 2.79
N ASP A 62 -7.97 4.09 2.56
CA ASP A 62 -9.04 3.96 3.55
C ASP A 62 -9.44 2.47 3.66
N LEU A 63 -8.91 1.76 4.66
CA LEU A 63 -9.14 0.34 4.85
C LEU A 63 -10.48 0.04 5.51
N ASP A 64 -10.93 0.90 6.42
CA ASP A 64 -12.12 0.68 7.22
C ASP A 64 -13.37 1.41 6.71
N GLY A 65 -13.22 2.23 5.66
CA GLY A 65 -14.31 2.96 5.01
C GLY A 65 -14.76 4.19 5.77
N ASN A 66 -13.98 4.68 6.74
CA ASN A 66 -14.34 5.82 7.58
C ASN A 66 -13.98 7.19 6.93
N GLY A 67 -13.26 7.19 5.80
CA GLY A 67 -12.81 8.37 5.06
C GLY A 67 -11.41 8.87 5.42
N ASP A 68 -10.77 8.33 6.45
CA ASP A 68 -9.38 8.61 6.84
C ASP A 68 -8.45 7.53 6.28
N GLU A 69 -7.49 7.92 5.44
CA GLU A 69 -6.54 6.98 4.86
C GLU A 69 -5.51 6.48 5.89
N GLU A 70 -5.42 5.16 6.04
CA GLU A 70 -4.29 4.50 6.68
C GLU A 70 -3.08 4.40 5.76
N ALA A 71 -1.88 4.44 6.37
CA ALA A 71 -0.65 4.15 5.65
C ALA A 71 -0.27 2.68 5.80
N VAL A 72 -0.20 1.96 4.68
CA VAL A 72 0.31 0.59 4.61
C VAL A 72 1.71 0.64 4.02
N SER A 73 2.68 0.01 4.69
CA SER A 73 4.08 0.00 4.24
C SER A 73 4.68 -1.39 4.30
N PHE A 74 5.68 -1.64 3.44
CA PHE A 74 6.28 -2.94 3.27
C PHE A 74 7.80 -2.87 3.40
N PHE A 75 8.38 -3.81 4.13
CA PHE A 75 9.81 -3.88 4.37
C PHE A 75 10.37 -5.26 4.11
N HIS A 76 11.63 -5.31 3.71
CA HIS A 76 12.45 -6.52 3.67
C HIS A 76 13.61 -6.38 4.65
N HIS A 77 13.70 -7.34 5.56
CA HIS A 77 14.69 -7.38 6.63
C HIS A 77 15.93 -8.14 6.19
N THR A 78 17.08 -7.80 6.76
CA THR A 78 18.36 -8.49 6.47
C THR A 78 18.34 -10.00 6.78
N ASN A 79 17.42 -10.46 7.62
CA ASN A 79 17.22 -11.88 7.91
C ASN A 79 16.33 -12.62 6.87
N GLY A 80 15.92 -11.96 5.79
CA GLY A 80 15.08 -12.53 4.73
C GLY A 80 13.57 -12.42 4.99
N ARG A 81 13.16 -11.83 6.12
CA ARG A 81 11.74 -11.66 6.44
C ARG A 81 11.15 -10.44 5.73
N TYR A 82 9.95 -10.58 5.19
CA TYR A 82 9.12 -9.45 4.77
C TYR A 82 8.19 -9.04 5.91
N THR A 83 7.98 -7.73 6.10
CA THR A 83 6.96 -7.22 7.01
C THR A 83 6.05 -6.21 6.34
N ALA A 84 4.79 -6.20 6.76
CA ALA A 84 3.81 -5.18 6.43
C ALA A 84 3.39 -4.47 7.71
N HIS A 85 3.23 -3.16 7.65
CA HIS A 85 2.80 -2.32 8.77
C HIS A 85 1.66 -1.42 8.33
N VAL A 86 0.61 -1.33 9.15
CA VAL A 86 -0.52 -0.42 8.98
C VAL A 86 -0.46 0.63 10.07
N PHE A 87 -0.44 1.90 9.63
CA PHE A 87 -0.48 3.06 10.51
C PHE A 87 -1.82 3.76 10.35
N ALA A 88 -2.53 3.94 11.47
CA ALA A 88 -3.77 4.70 11.49
C ALA A 88 -3.48 6.19 11.71
N ARG A 89 -4.32 7.03 11.11
CA ARG A 89 -4.33 8.48 11.34
C ARG A 89 -4.90 8.77 12.72
N THR A 90 -4.26 9.68 13.44
CA THR A 90 -4.64 10.14 14.78
C THR A 90 -4.46 11.66 14.87
N GLU A 91 -4.94 12.28 15.95
CA GLU A 91 -4.71 13.71 16.22
C GLU A 91 -3.20 14.10 16.27
N LYS A 92 -2.31 13.13 16.52
CA LYS A 92 -0.86 13.34 16.64
C LYS A 92 -0.10 12.99 15.35
N GLY A 93 -0.78 12.62 14.28
CA GLY A 93 -0.19 12.06 13.06
C GLY A 93 -0.46 10.56 12.94
N TYR A 94 0.50 9.79 12.44
CA TYR A 94 0.34 8.35 12.23
C TYR A 94 0.91 7.52 13.38
N GLU A 95 0.14 6.52 13.84
CA GLU A 95 0.56 5.53 14.83
C GLU A 95 0.38 4.12 14.28
N GLU A 96 1.33 3.23 14.56
CA GLU A 96 1.24 1.83 14.12
C GLU A 96 0.11 1.14 14.88
N ARG A 97 -0.81 0.52 14.14
CA ARG A 97 -1.93 -0.22 14.72
C ARG A 97 -1.92 -1.71 14.43
N ALA A 98 -1.16 -2.12 13.42
CA ALA A 98 -1.00 -3.52 13.07
C ALA A 98 0.28 -3.77 12.29
N SER A 99 0.85 -4.95 12.45
CA SER A 99 1.90 -5.45 11.58
C SER A 99 1.86 -6.97 11.44
N PHE A 100 2.41 -7.43 10.33
CA PHE A 100 2.56 -8.83 9.99
C PHE A 100 3.98 -9.08 9.46
N GLY A 101 4.48 -10.31 9.64
CA GLY A 101 5.77 -10.70 9.08
C GLY A 101 5.78 -12.14 8.62
N THR A 102 6.38 -12.39 7.46
CA THR A 102 6.52 -13.72 6.87
C THR A 102 7.87 -13.89 6.18
N GLU A 103 8.30 -15.14 6.02
CA GLU A 103 9.42 -15.49 5.15
C GLU A 103 8.88 -15.73 3.73
N ALA A 104 9.48 -15.06 2.75
CA ALA A 104 9.10 -15.18 1.34
C ALA A 104 10.32 -14.87 0.46
N SER A 105 10.31 -15.31 -0.80
CA SER A 105 11.38 -14.94 -1.73
C SER A 105 11.20 -13.54 -2.29
N SER A 106 9.95 -13.11 -2.51
CA SER A 106 9.62 -11.73 -2.90
C SER A 106 8.21 -11.31 -2.47
N LEU A 107 7.99 -9.99 -2.39
CA LEU A 107 6.65 -9.40 -2.36
C LEU A 107 6.18 -9.18 -3.80
N ARG A 108 5.31 -10.07 -4.29
CA ARG A 108 4.92 -10.09 -5.70
C ARG A 108 3.85 -9.05 -6.03
N ALA A 109 2.80 -8.96 -5.24
CA ALA A 109 1.67 -8.05 -5.49
C ALA A 109 0.94 -7.75 -4.19
N VAL A 110 0.31 -6.58 -4.14
CA VAL A 110 -0.59 -6.16 -3.07
C VAL A 110 -1.92 -5.76 -3.71
N ASN A 111 -3.01 -6.30 -3.18
CA ASN A 111 -4.37 -6.01 -3.60
C ASN A 111 -5.22 -5.66 -2.38
N TYR A 112 -6.24 -4.83 -2.58
CA TYR A 112 -7.17 -4.41 -1.54
C TYR A 112 -8.60 -4.80 -1.93
N PRO A 113 -8.98 -6.08 -1.81
CA PRO A 113 -10.33 -6.50 -2.13
C PRO A 113 -11.34 -5.86 -1.17
N VAL A 114 -12.49 -5.46 -1.71
CA VAL A 114 -13.67 -5.11 -0.91
C VAL A 114 -14.14 -6.38 -0.19
N CYS A 115 -14.17 -6.34 1.14
CA CYS A 115 -14.42 -7.53 1.95
C CYS A 115 -15.85 -7.62 2.49
N ASP A 116 -16.62 -6.54 2.43
CA ASP A 116 -18.05 -6.53 2.77
C ASP A 116 -18.80 -5.38 2.09
N VAL A 117 -20.13 -5.41 2.20
CA VAL A 117 -21.05 -4.43 1.59
C VAL A 117 -20.92 -3.01 2.14
N SER A 118 -20.14 -2.79 3.20
CA SER A 118 -19.82 -1.43 3.69
C SER A 118 -18.72 -0.76 2.87
N GLY A 119 -18.00 -1.52 2.03
CA GLY A 119 -16.87 -1.03 1.26
C GLY A 119 -15.53 -1.17 2.00
N LYS A 120 -15.53 -1.79 3.19
CA LYS A 120 -14.31 -2.11 3.93
C LYS A 120 -13.36 -2.95 3.08
N LEU A 121 -12.06 -2.70 3.18
CA LEU A 121 -11.02 -3.38 2.41
C LEU A 121 -10.26 -4.38 3.28
N ALA A 122 -9.94 -5.54 2.70
CA ALA A 122 -8.91 -6.42 3.23
C ALA A 122 -7.55 -6.12 2.56
N ILE A 123 -6.46 -6.68 3.09
CA ILE A 123 -5.13 -6.61 2.47
C ILE A 123 -4.74 -8.00 1.98
N ALA A 124 -4.72 -8.20 0.66
CA ALA A 124 -4.25 -9.42 0.02
C ALA A 124 -2.81 -9.25 -0.47
N MET A 125 -1.87 -9.94 0.18
CA MET A 125 -0.46 -9.91 -0.18
C MET A 125 -0.06 -11.21 -0.86
N SER A 126 0.47 -11.10 -2.07
CA SER A 126 1.03 -12.21 -2.83
C SER A 126 2.54 -12.30 -2.67
N TRP A 127 3.04 -13.51 -2.45
CA TRP A 127 4.42 -13.83 -2.16
C TRP A 127 5.02 -14.71 -3.25
N GLY A 128 6.29 -14.48 -3.57
CA GLY A 128 7.11 -15.47 -4.25
C GLY A 128 7.40 -16.65 -3.31
N VAL A 129 7.13 -17.88 -3.76
CA VAL A 129 7.43 -19.12 -3.00
C VAL A 129 8.51 -19.93 -3.71
N ASP A 130 8.37 -20.15 -5.03
CA ASP A 130 9.40 -20.78 -5.85
C ASP A 130 9.50 -20.13 -7.24
N ASP A 131 10.61 -20.37 -7.95
CA ASP A 131 10.81 -19.93 -9.34
C ASP A 131 9.97 -20.74 -10.35
N ALA A 132 9.24 -21.75 -9.88
CA ALA A 132 8.50 -22.70 -10.71
C ALA A 132 7.00 -22.36 -10.78
N GLY A 133 6.67 -21.08 -10.62
CA GLY A 133 5.32 -20.52 -10.82
C GLY A 133 4.32 -20.87 -9.72
N SER A 134 4.78 -21.26 -8.54
CA SER A 134 3.95 -21.35 -7.34
C SER A 134 4.10 -20.07 -6.52
N TYR A 135 2.98 -19.40 -6.26
CA TYR A 135 2.89 -18.20 -5.44
C TYR A 135 2.12 -18.50 -4.16
N GLY A 136 2.44 -17.78 -3.10
CA GLY A 136 1.66 -17.74 -1.87
C GLY A 136 0.77 -16.51 -1.88
N MET A 137 -0.35 -16.56 -1.17
CA MET A 137 -1.15 -15.37 -0.86
C MET A 137 -1.66 -15.47 0.55
N THR A 138 -1.49 -14.38 1.29
CA THR A 138 -2.09 -14.22 2.61
C THR A 138 -3.00 -13.00 2.58
N VAL A 139 -4.23 -13.16 3.07
CA VAL A 139 -5.25 -12.10 3.11
C VAL A 139 -5.55 -11.75 4.56
N PHE A 140 -5.56 -10.47 4.87
CA PHE A 140 -5.77 -9.98 6.23
C PHE A 140 -6.99 -9.06 6.31
N ASP A 141 -7.79 -9.24 7.36
CA ASP A 141 -8.59 -8.16 7.88
C ASP A 141 -7.66 -7.24 8.68
N ALA A 142 -7.46 -6.04 8.15
CA ALA A 142 -6.62 -5.03 8.77
C ALA A 142 -7.43 -3.82 9.23
N ALA A 143 -8.77 -3.86 9.21
CA ALA A 143 -9.61 -2.73 9.64
C ALA A 143 -9.83 -2.67 11.16
N ALA A 144 -9.59 -3.75 11.90
CA ALA A 144 -9.60 -3.79 13.37
C ALA A 144 -8.20 -3.68 13.99
N GLU A 145 -8.07 -3.65 15.33
CA GLU A 145 -6.75 -3.72 15.97
C GLU A 145 -6.03 -5.02 15.55
N GLY A 146 -4.82 -4.89 14.98
CA GLY A 146 -4.05 -6.01 14.44
C GLY A 146 -4.34 -6.36 12.97
N MET A 147 -3.65 -7.39 12.46
CA MET A 147 -3.89 -8.01 11.15
C MET A 147 -4.37 -9.44 11.39
N THR A 148 -5.66 -9.69 11.21
CA THR A 148 -6.23 -11.04 11.36
C THR A 148 -6.15 -11.75 10.02
N GLU A 149 -5.43 -12.87 9.96
CA GLU A 149 -5.36 -13.70 8.75
C GLU A 149 -6.73 -14.32 8.45
N LEU A 150 -7.25 -14.04 7.26
CA LEU A 150 -8.50 -14.57 6.73
C LEU A 150 -8.25 -15.76 5.80
N LEU A 151 -7.12 -15.76 5.11
CA LEU A 151 -6.75 -16.76 4.14
C LEU A 151 -5.23 -16.86 4.01
N ASP A 152 -4.71 -18.09 3.97
CA ASP A 152 -3.33 -18.38 3.55
C ASP A 152 -3.33 -19.57 2.58
N VAL A 153 -2.91 -19.33 1.34
CA VAL A 153 -3.02 -20.30 0.24
C VAL A 153 -1.86 -20.22 -0.73
N GLN A 154 -1.60 -21.33 -1.43
CA GLN A 154 -0.75 -21.34 -2.62
C GLN A 154 -1.61 -21.34 -3.90
N TYR A 155 -1.14 -20.63 -4.91
CA TYR A 155 -1.82 -20.49 -6.20
C TYR A 155 -0.82 -20.43 -7.37
N SER A 156 -1.29 -20.79 -8.55
CA SER A 156 -0.62 -20.59 -9.85
C SER A 156 -1.38 -19.61 -10.76
N GLY A 157 -2.65 -19.33 -10.46
CA GLY A 157 -3.45 -18.27 -11.04
C GLY A 157 -4.37 -17.62 -10.00
N LEU A 158 -4.65 -16.33 -10.15
CA LEU A 158 -5.41 -15.52 -9.22
C LEU A 158 -6.33 -14.56 -9.97
N ILE A 159 -7.58 -14.48 -9.54
CA ILE A 159 -8.54 -13.43 -9.89
C ILE A 159 -9.12 -12.90 -8.58
N ILE A 160 -9.16 -11.58 -8.46
CA ILE A 160 -9.80 -10.85 -7.36
C ILE A 160 -10.74 -9.84 -8.03
N ALA A 161 -12.05 -10.02 -7.87
CA ALA A 161 -13.09 -9.16 -8.41
C ALA A 161 -14.45 -9.53 -7.83
N ASP A 162 -15.39 -8.59 -7.84
CA ASP A 162 -16.82 -8.83 -7.74
C ASP A 162 -17.30 -9.67 -8.95
N ILE A 163 -17.48 -10.97 -8.72
CA ILE A 163 -17.86 -11.96 -9.74
C ILE A 163 -19.38 -12.10 -9.80
N ASP A 164 -20.07 -12.02 -8.66
CA ASP A 164 -21.52 -12.26 -8.60
C ASP A 164 -22.38 -10.99 -8.59
N GLY A 165 -21.77 -9.82 -8.53
CA GLY A 165 -22.38 -8.50 -8.65
C GLY A 165 -22.91 -7.93 -7.33
N ASP A 166 -22.47 -8.45 -6.19
CA ASP A 166 -22.94 -8.03 -4.86
C ASP A 166 -22.11 -6.90 -4.22
N THR A 167 -21.12 -6.38 -4.94
CA THR A 167 -20.15 -5.33 -4.53
C THR A 167 -19.02 -5.78 -3.59
N VAL A 168 -18.99 -7.04 -3.18
CA VAL A 168 -17.88 -7.67 -2.46
C VAL A 168 -16.96 -8.35 -3.48
N ASP A 169 -15.64 -8.33 -3.26
CA ASP A 169 -14.71 -8.98 -4.16
C ASP A 169 -14.52 -10.46 -3.80
N GLU A 170 -14.73 -11.36 -4.76
CA GLU A 170 -14.36 -12.76 -4.63
C GLU A 170 -12.89 -13.00 -4.97
N ILE A 171 -12.30 -13.92 -4.21
CA ILE A 171 -10.97 -14.46 -4.49
C ILE A 171 -11.09 -15.84 -5.13
N SER A 172 -10.70 -15.93 -6.40
CA SER A 172 -10.66 -17.18 -7.17
C SER A 172 -9.22 -17.57 -7.48
N ILE A 173 -8.83 -18.80 -7.12
CA ILE A 173 -7.46 -19.29 -7.32
C ILE A 173 -7.42 -20.57 -8.15
N VAL A 174 -6.39 -20.70 -8.97
CA VAL A 174 -6.02 -21.98 -9.60
C VAL A 174 -4.84 -22.55 -8.81
N THR A 175 -4.93 -23.81 -8.39
CA THR A 175 -3.83 -24.52 -7.74
C THR A 175 -2.98 -25.28 -8.76
N ARG A 176 -1.77 -25.69 -8.37
CA ARG A 176 -0.81 -26.37 -9.26
C ARG A 176 -1.34 -27.68 -9.86
N ASP A 177 -2.28 -28.35 -9.20
CA ASP A 177 -2.98 -29.54 -9.70
C ASP A 177 -4.12 -29.21 -10.69
N GLY A 178 -4.25 -27.95 -11.12
CA GLY A 178 -5.22 -27.49 -12.10
C GLY A 178 -6.62 -27.31 -11.53
N ARG A 179 -6.82 -27.39 -10.22
CA ARG A 179 -8.14 -27.19 -9.60
C ARG A 179 -8.41 -25.72 -9.35
N LEU A 180 -9.58 -25.26 -9.79
CA LEU A 180 -10.14 -23.98 -9.38
C LEU A 180 -10.69 -24.13 -7.96
N ARG A 181 -10.33 -23.19 -7.09
CA ARG A 181 -10.89 -23.06 -5.74
C ARG A 181 -11.41 -21.64 -5.57
N PHE A 182 -12.49 -21.52 -4.80
CA PHE A 182 -13.05 -20.27 -4.34
C PHE A 182 -12.81 -20.16 -2.83
N PRO A 183 -11.56 -19.88 -2.41
CA PRO A 183 -11.29 -19.56 -1.02
C PRO A 183 -11.97 -18.23 -0.71
N TYR A 184 -13.22 -18.32 -0.26
CA TYR A 184 -14.02 -17.22 0.24
C TYR A 184 -13.22 -16.32 1.21
N VAL A 185 -13.32 -15.00 1.06
CA VAL A 185 -12.85 -13.98 2.01
C VAL A 185 -13.76 -12.74 1.81
N CYS A 186 -14.58 -12.21 2.72
CA CYS A 186 -14.66 -12.30 4.18
C CYS A 186 -16.12 -12.43 4.62
N LEU A 187 -16.40 -13.23 5.65
CA LEU A 187 -17.75 -13.39 6.21
C LEU A 187 -18.08 -12.16 7.06
N SER A 188 -19.09 -11.40 6.68
CA SER A 188 -19.76 -10.48 7.59
C SER A 188 -20.59 -11.28 8.60
N GLY A 189 -20.09 -11.41 9.84
CA GLY A 189 -20.91 -11.73 11.03
C GLY A 189 -21.42 -13.16 11.17
#